data_AF-A0AAN8ZJR1-F1
#
_entry.id   AF-A0AAN8ZJR1-F1
#
_cell.length_a   1.000
_cell.length_b   1.000
_cell.length_c   1.000
_cell.angle_alpha   90.00
_cell.angle_beta   90.00
_cell.angle_gamma   90.00
#
_symmetry.space_group_name_H-M   'P 1'
#
loop_
_entity.id
_entity.type
_entity.pdbx_description
1 polymer ?
#
loop_
_entity_poly.entity_id
_entity_poly.type
_entity_poly.pdbx_seq_one_letter_code
_entity_poly.pdbx_strand_id
1 'polypeptide(L)'
;SSLSLSSTAEMAVGESKTKVNEFDSEEDLSVSLAKYTADLSEKFAKRRGAFTVVLSGGYLIDCLTKLVESPYLETVDWGKWHVFWVDERVVPKDHVDSNYKLAYDGFLSKVFDLDFSSFFKLLFVLPMLFLTTVIDLHILFILLCNPLQPLFLLLWRVPIPSGQVYAINDALSAEGAADDYETCLKHLLDNGVIRLSTATGFPKFDL
;
A
#
# COMPACT_ATOMS: atom_id res chain seq x y z
N SER A 1 -49.13 -15.42 25.47
CA SER A 1 -48.84 -14.85 24.14
C SER A 1 -48.04 -13.57 24.32
N SER A 2 -46.81 -13.57 23.79
CA SER A 2 -45.94 -12.42 23.49
C SER A 2 -45.68 -11.36 24.58
N LEU A 3 -44.61 -11.55 25.34
CA LEU A 3 -43.75 -10.46 25.82
C LEU A 3 -42.53 -10.43 24.90
N SER A 4 -42.52 -9.51 23.93
CA SER A 4 -41.40 -9.30 23.02
C SER A 4 -40.32 -8.48 23.70
N LEU A 5 -39.20 -9.12 24.02
CA LEU A 5 -37.91 -8.44 24.19
C LEU A 5 -37.49 -7.86 22.84
N SER A 6 -37.30 -6.55 22.79
CA SER A 6 -36.50 -5.90 21.75
C SER A 6 -35.55 -4.95 22.48
N SER A 7 -34.36 -5.46 22.79
CA SER A 7 -33.25 -4.65 23.27
C SER A 7 -32.61 -3.97 22.05
N THR A 8 -33.01 -2.73 21.79
CA THR A 8 -32.23 -1.83 20.94
C THR A 8 -30.92 -1.53 21.66
N ALA A 9 -29.83 -2.14 21.18
CA ALA A 9 -28.48 -1.78 21.58
C ALA A 9 -28.18 -0.37 21.05
N GLU A 10 -28.18 0.60 21.96
CA GLU A 10 -27.61 1.93 21.72
C GLU A 10 -26.12 1.79 21.41
N MET A 11 -25.75 2.02 20.15
CA MET A 11 -24.35 2.17 19.75
C MET A 11 -23.85 3.53 20.24
N ALA A 12 -23.05 3.52 21.30
CA ALA A 12 -22.28 4.67 21.74
C ALA A 12 -21.24 5.02 20.65
N VAL A 13 -21.54 6.02 19.83
CA VAL A 13 -20.56 6.72 19.00
C VAL A 13 -19.69 7.53 19.96
N GLY A 14 -18.52 6.99 20.31
CA GLY A 14 -17.50 7.78 21.00
C GLY A 14 -17.07 8.93 20.09
N GLU A 15 -17.23 10.17 20.55
CA GLU A 15 -16.77 11.37 19.84
C GLU A 15 -15.25 11.26 19.57
N SER A 16 -14.90 10.92 18.32
CA SER A 16 -13.54 11.03 17.83
C SER A 16 -13.23 12.52 17.69
N LYS A 17 -12.37 13.04 18.55
CA LYS A 17 -11.91 14.43 18.48
C LYS A 17 -11.14 14.62 17.17
N THR A 18 -11.76 15.26 16.18
CA THR A 18 -11.13 15.53 14.88
C THR A 18 -9.89 16.41 15.07
N LYS A 19 -8.74 15.92 14.63
CA LYS A 19 -7.50 16.71 14.57
C LYS A 19 -7.46 17.42 13.22
N VAL A 20 -7.57 18.75 13.23
CA VAL A 20 -7.42 19.59 12.04
C VAL A 20 -6.02 20.19 12.05
N ASN A 21 -5.27 20.03 10.95
CA ASN A 21 -4.00 20.71 10.73
C ASN A 21 -4.18 21.63 9.52
N GLU A 22 -3.80 22.90 9.67
CA GLU A 22 -3.80 23.89 8.59
C GLU A 22 -2.39 24.00 8.02
N PHE A 23 -2.29 24.16 6.71
CA PHE A 23 -1.03 24.27 5.97
C PHE A 23 -1.05 25.52 5.10
N ASP A 24 0.09 26.17 5.00
CA ASP A 24 0.23 27.44 4.26
C ASP A 24 0.26 27.24 2.74
N SER A 25 0.56 26.03 2.27
CA SER A 25 0.61 25.67 0.86
C SER A 25 0.20 24.22 0.57
N GLU A 26 -0.18 23.95 -0.67
CA GLU A 26 -0.45 22.60 -1.19
C GLU A 26 0.78 21.69 -1.13
N GLU A 27 1.98 22.27 -1.27
CA GLU A 27 3.25 21.54 -1.17
C GLU A 27 3.50 21.08 0.27
N ASP A 28 3.30 21.95 1.25
CA ASP A 28 3.46 21.60 2.67
C ASP A 28 2.47 20.52 3.11
N LEU A 29 1.22 20.61 2.60
CA LEU A 29 0.21 19.59 2.80
C LEU A 29 0.66 18.25 2.21
N SER A 30 1.15 18.24 0.96
CA SER A 30 1.59 17.02 0.28
C SER A 30 2.78 16.36 0.98
N VAL A 31 3.78 17.14 1.40
CA VAL A 31 4.94 16.67 2.17
C VAL A 31 4.50 16.10 3.52
N SER A 32 3.59 16.77 4.22
CA SER A 32 3.09 16.31 5.51
C SER A 32 2.27 15.02 5.39
N LEU A 33 1.43 14.92 4.35
CA LEU A 33 0.61 13.74 4.10
C LEU A 33 1.47 12.53 3.71
N ALA A 34 2.49 12.74 2.87
CA ALA A 34 3.45 11.69 2.53
C ALA A 34 4.20 11.22 3.78
N LYS A 35 4.69 12.15 4.61
CA LYS A 35 5.34 11.79 5.88
C LYS A 35 4.40 10.98 6.77
N TYR A 36 3.17 11.44 6.96
CA TYR A 36 2.18 10.77 7.79
C TYR A 36 1.87 9.35 7.29
N THR A 37 1.73 9.19 5.97
CA THR A 37 1.48 7.91 5.32
C THR A 37 2.68 6.97 5.48
N ALA A 38 3.90 7.45 5.29
CA ALA A 38 5.12 6.66 5.49
C ALA A 38 5.28 6.20 6.95
N ASP A 39 5.04 7.09 7.92
CA ASP A 39 5.09 6.77 9.36
C ASP A 39 4.03 5.70 9.73
N LEU A 40 2.82 5.79 9.18
CA LEU A 40 1.76 4.79 9.37
C LEU A 40 2.15 3.45 8.74
N SER A 41 2.63 3.48 7.50
CA SER A 41 3.13 2.29 6.80
C SER A 41 4.18 1.58 7.63
N GLU A 42 5.23 2.29 8.08
CA GLU A 42 6.28 1.70 8.91
C GLU A 42 5.72 1.10 10.21
N LYS A 43 4.83 1.83 10.89
CA LYS A 43 4.21 1.39 12.13
C LYS A 43 3.42 0.09 11.95
N PHE A 44 2.61 -0.04 10.91
CA PHE A 44 1.78 -1.23 10.68
C PHE A 44 2.57 -2.37 10.06
N ALA A 45 3.51 -2.09 9.16
CA ALA A 45 4.47 -3.06 8.65
C ALA A 45 5.23 -3.74 9.79
N LYS A 46 5.75 -2.99 10.77
CA LYS A 46 6.44 -3.57 11.95
C LYS A 46 5.52 -4.37 12.87
N ARG A 47 4.28 -3.91 13.06
CA ARG A 47 3.34 -4.55 14.01
C ARG A 47 2.68 -5.81 13.46
N ARG A 48 2.43 -5.84 12.15
CA ARG A 48 1.55 -6.84 11.53
C ARG A 48 2.16 -7.49 10.30
N GLY A 49 3.21 -6.90 9.72
CA GLY A 49 3.74 -7.33 8.43
C GLY A 49 2.83 -6.99 7.26
N ALA A 50 1.91 -6.03 7.42
CA ALA A 50 1.03 -5.53 6.37
C ALA A 50 0.53 -4.12 6.73
N PHE A 51 0.34 -3.29 5.71
CA PHE A 51 -0.24 -1.95 5.77
C PHE A 51 -1.35 -1.86 4.73
N THR A 52 -2.57 -1.53 5.17
CA THR A 52 -3.77 -1.44 4.30
C THR A 52 -4.17 0.02 4.10
N VAL A 53 -4.18 0.47 2.86
CA VAL A 53 -4.50 1.86 2.48
C VAL A 53 -5.64 1.91 1.48
N VAL A 54 -6.59 2.82 1.69
CA VAL A 54 -7.74 3.03 0.79
C VAL A 54 -7.65 4.38 0.08
N LEU A 55 -7.72 4.38 -1.24
CA LEU A 55 -7.58 5.55 -2.10
C LEU A 55 -8.94 6.07 -2.57
N SER A 56 -9.16 7.38 -2.50
CA SER A 56 -10.40 8.04 -2.98
C SER A 56 -10.26 8.72 -4.36
N GLY A 57 -9.06 8.73 -4.96
CA GLY A 57 -8.77 9.50 -6.18
C GLY A 57 -8.57 11.00 -5.93
N GLY A 58 -8.62 11.79 -7.01
CA GLY A 58 -8.43 13.24 -7.00
C GLY A 58 -7.09 13.70 -6.39
N TYR A 59 -7.13 14.81 -5.67
CA TYR A 59 -5.98 15.48 -5.06
C TYR A 59 -5.16 14.59 -4.10
N LEU A 60 -5.76 13.55 -3.53
CA LEU A 60 -5.03 12.59 -2.70
C LEU A 60 -3.88 11.96 -3.49
N ILE A 61 -4.10 11.61 -4.76
CA ILE A 61 -3.07 11.00 -5.60
C ILE A 61 -1.93 11.98 -5.85
N ASP A 62 -2.26 13.27 -6.06
CA ASP A 62 -1.26 14.31 -6.22
C ASP A 62 -0.35 14.41 -4.99
N CYS A 63 -0.92 14.37 -3.78
CA CYS A 63 -0.12 14.34 -2.55
C CYS A 63 0.73 13.06 -2.42
N LEU A 64 0.19 11.89 -2.79
CA LEU A 64 0.93 10.62 -2.70
C LEU A 64 2.11 10.55 -3.68
N THR A 65 2.17 11.40 -4.70
CA THR A 65 3.36 11.49 -5.56
C THR A 65 4.63 11.85 -4.78
N LYS A 66 4.51 12.54 -3.65
CA LYS A 66 5.66 12.80 -2.75
C LYS A 66 6.23 11.54 -2.11
N LEU A 67 5.46 10.46 -1.99
CA LEU A 67 5.97 9.18 -1.48
C LEU A 67 6.86 8.44 -2.49
N VAL A 68 6.78 8.79 -3.77
CA VAL A 68 7.63 8.20 -4.82
C VAL A 68 8.86 9.08 -5.11
N GLU A 69 9.09 10.09 -4.29
CA GLU A 69 10.32 10.88 -4.24
C GLU A 69 11.23 10.40 -3.09
N SER A 70 12.50 10.82 -3.10
CA SER A 70 13.43 10.53 -2.02
C SER A 70 13.06 11.33 -0.76
N PRO A 71 13.16 10.75 0.46
CA PRO A 71 13.70 9.43 0.78
C PRO A 71 12.65 8.30 0.81
N TYR A 72 11.37 8.59 0.54
CA TYR A 72 10.28 7.65 0.78
C TYR A 72 10.27 6.48 -0.18
N LEU A 73 10.54 6.73 -1.47
CA LEU A 73 10.66 5.67 -2.47
C LEU A 73 11.65 4.59 -2.01
N GLU A 74 12.69 5.02 -1.30
CA GLU A 74 13.71 4.15 -0.74
C GLU A 74 13.34 3.57 0.64
N THR A 75 12.75 4.35 1.53
CA THR A 75 12.60 3.95 2.93
C THR A 75 11.34 3.14 3.21
N VAL A 76 10.32 3.25 2.36
CA VAL A 76 9.05 2.52 2.51
C VAL A 76 9.18 1.06 2.05
N ASP A 77 8.65 0.14 2.87
CA ASP A 77 8.57 -1.29 2.55
C ASP A 77 7.31 -1.59 1.73
N TRP A 78 7.39 -1.32 0.43
CA TRP A 78 6.29 -1.45 -0.53
C TRP A 78 5.70 -2.86 -0.61
N GLY A 79 6.50 -3.90 -0.34
CA GLY A 79 6.05 -5.29 -0.29
C GLY A 79 5.05 -5.61 0.84
N LYS A 80 4.77 -4.64 1.72
CA LYS A 80 3.78 -4.75 2.80
C LYS A 80 2.47 -4.05 2.51
N TRP A 81 2.39 -3.32 1.40
CA TRP A 81 1.24 -2.48 1.08
C TRP A 81 0.12 -3.28 0.44
N HIS A 82 -1.09 -3.11 0.95
CA HIS A 82 -2.33 -3.56 0.36
C HIS A 82 -3.17 -2.34 0.00
N VAL A 83 -3.45 -2.16 -1.29
CA VAL A 83 -4.07 -0.94 -1.83
C VAL A 83 -5.51 -1.22 -2.25
N PHE A 84 -6.41 -0.36 -1.79
CA PHE A 84 -7.86 -0.44 -2.00
C PHE A 84 -8.39 0.89 -2.54
N TRP A 85 -9.65 0.90 -2.97
CA TRP A 85 -10.35 2.10 -3.43
C TRP A 85 -11.63 2.32 -2.62
N VAL A 86 -11.88 3.58 -2.25
CA VAL A 86 -13.13 3.99 -1.56
C VAL A 86 -14.29 3.95 -2.56
N ASP A 87 -14.03 4.45 -3.76
CA ASP A 87 -14.96 4.50 -4.86
C ASP A 87 -14.22 4.35 -6.20
N GLU A 88 -14.95 3.93 -7.21
CA GLU A 88 -14.48 3.89 -8.59
C GLU A 88 -15.64 4.21 -9.53
N ARG A 89 -15.33 4.82 -10.67
CA ARG A 89 -16.26 5.01 -11.77
C ARG A 89 -16.34 3.71 -12.56
N VAL A 90 -17.56 3.31 -12.94
CA VAL A 90 -17.78 2.10 -13.77
C VAL A 90 -17.43 2.40 -15.22
N VAL A 91 -16.15 2.62 -15.47
CA VAL A 91 -15.51 2.87 -16.75
C VAL A 91 -14.23 2.03 -16.82
N PRO A 92 -13.72 1.73 -18.03
CA PRO A 92 -12.46 1.00 -18.17
C PRO A 92 -11.32 1.60 -17.35
N LYS A 93 -10.43 0.75 -16.82
CA LYS A 93 -9.27 1.17 -15.99
C LYS A 93 -8.26 2.09 -16.70
N ASP A 94 -8.30 2.19 -18.02
CA ASP A 94 -7.47 3.09 -18.83
C ASP A 94 -8.20 4.38 -19.23
N HIS A 95 -9.45 4.54 -18.79
CA HIS A 95 -10.26 5.74 -19.01
C HIS A 95 -9.79 6.91 -18.14
N VAL A 96 -9.87 8.14 -18.66
CA VAL A 96 -9.41 9.37 -17.97
C VAL A 96 -10.12 9.62 -16.63
N ASP A 97 -11.37 9.18 -16.52
CA ASP A 97 -12.19 9.35 -15.30
C ASP A 97 -12.00 8.22 -14.27
N SER A 98 -11.15 7.22 -14.53
CA SER A 98 -10.90 6.12 -13.59
C SER A 98 -9.96 6.57 -12.46
N ASN A 99 -10.40 6.34 -11.22
CA ASN A 99 -9.57 6.54 -10.03
C ASN A 99 -8.37 5.59 -10.02
N TYR A 100 -8.53 4.37 -10.55
CA TYR A 100 -7.43 3.43 -10.76
C TYR A 100 -6.38 4.00 -11.71
N LYS A 101 -6.79 4.55 -12.87
CA LYS A 101 -5.85 5.16 -13.82
C LYS A 101 -5.06 6.29 -13.17
N LEU A 102 -5.76 7.18 -12.49
CA LEU A 102 -5.15 8.32 -11.80
C LEU A 102 -4.07 7.84 -10.80
N ALA A 103 -4.43 6.89 -9.94
CA ALA A 103 -3.49 6.29 -8.99
C ALA A 103 -2.33 5.56 -9.68
N TYR A 104 -2.59 4.89 -10.80
CA TYR A 104 -1.57 4.17 -11.54
C TYR A 104 -0.52 5.11 -12.14
N ASP A 105 -0.97 6.16 -12.84
CA ASP A 105 -0.09 7.12 -13.51
C ASP A 105 0.72 7.96 -12.51
N GLY A 106 0.06 8.42 -11.43
CA GLY A 106 0.69 9.31 -10.45
C GLY A 106 1.55 8.59 -9.40
N PHE A 107 1.23 7.34 -9.08
CA PHE A 107 1.81 6.66 -7.92
C PHE A 107 2.25 5.21 -8.21
N LEU A 108 1.32 4.31 -8.58
CA LEU A 108 1.61 2.87 -8.60
C LEU A 108 2.66 2.48 -9.65
N SER A 109 2.66 3.10 -10.83
CA SER A 109 3.65 2.83 -11.88
C SER A 109 5.08 3.06 -11.41
N LYS A 110 5.32 4.06 -10.55
CA LYS A 110 6.65 4.40 -10.01
C LYS A 110 7.13 3.38 -8.97
N VAL A 111 6.20 2.77 -8.24
CA VAL A 111 6.50 1.76 -7.23
C VAL A 111 6.64 0.38 -7.87
N PHE A 112 5.89 0.08 -8.93
CA PHE A 112 6.02 -1.17 -9.68
C PHE A 112 7.31 -1.23 -10.52
N ASP A 113 7.77 -0.10 -11.06
CA ASP A 113 9.02 -0.01 -11.84
C ASP A 113 10.31 -0.27 -11.02
N LEU A 114 10.19 -0.43 -9.70
CA LEU A 114 11.33 -0.76 -8.82
C LEU A 114 11.91 -2.17 -9.09
N ASP A 115 11.18 -3.03 -9.82
CA ASP A 115 11.48 -4.45 -9.96
C ASP A 115 12.62 -4.80 -10.94
N PHE A 116 13.00 -3.91 -11.89
CA PHE A 116 13.97 -4.30 -12.94
C PHE A 116 15.13 -3.32 -13.22
N SER A 117 14.94 -2.00 -13.14
CA SER A 117 15.95 -1.04 -13.64
C SER A 117 17.11 -0.82 -12.66
N SER A 118 16.83 -0.82 -11.36
CA SER A 118 17.83 -0.58 -10.31
C SER A 118 18.72 -1.81 -10.04
N PHE A 119 18.15 -3.01 -10.16
CA PHE A 119 18.86 -4.27 -9.95
C PHE A 119 19.95 -4.48 -11.02
N PHE A 120 19.63 -4.23 -12.30
CA PHE A 120 20.62 -4.34 -13.38
C PHE A 120 21.67 -3.23 -13.37
N LYS A 121 21.31 -1.98 -13.02
CA LYS A 121 22.32 -0.92 -12.90
C LYS A 121 23.37 -1.24 -11.86
N LEU A 122 23.02 -1.80 -10.70
CA LEU A 122 24.04 -2.19 -9.72
C LEU A 122 24.83 -3.43 -10.14
N LEU A 123 24.17 -4.42 -10.75
CA LEU A 123 24.84 -5.62 -11.29
C LEU A 123 25.85 -5.25 -12.40
N PHE A 124 25.60 -4.19 -13.16
CA PHE A 124 26.50 -3.62 -14.18
C PHE A 124 27.43 -2.49 -13.69
N VAL A 125 27.30 -2.01 -12.44
CA VAL A 125 28.31 -1.16 -11.76
C VAL A 125 29.29 -2.01 -10.93
N LEU A 126 28.98 -3.29 -10.71
CA LEU A 126 29.89 -4.32 -10.21
C LEU A 126 30.70 -5.12 -11.27
N PRO A 127 31.14 -4.62 -12.46
CA PRO A 127 32.03 -5.37 -13.32
C PRO A 127 33.47 -4.91 -13.06
N MET A 128 34.24 -5.61 -12.22
CA MET A 128 35.72 -5.67 -12.32
C MET A 128 36.47 -6.48 -11.23
N LEU A 129 35.83 -7.31 -10.39
CA LEU A 129 36.60 -8.09 -9.39
C LEU A 129 36.49 -9.61 -9.44
N PHE A 130 35.55 -10.22 -10.16
CA PHE A 130 35.48 -11.68 -10.23
C PHE A 130 35.11 -12.19 -11.62
N LEU A 131 35.99 -11.92 -12.60
CA LEU A 131 36.08 -12.78 -13.78
C LEU A 131 37.22 -13.76 -13.54
N THR A 132 36.91 -14.88 -12.88
CA THR A 132 37.44 -16.23 -13.16
C THR A 132 37.05 -17.15 -12.00
N THR A 133 36.54 -18.32 -12.37
CA THR A 133 36.29 -19.51 -11.54
C THR A 133 35.02 -19.53 -10.67
N VAL A 134 34.19 -20.54 -10.97
CA VAL A 134 33.20 -21.25 -10.14
C VAL A 134 32.66 -20.47 -8.94
N ILE A 135 31.38 -20.12 -8.99
CA ILE A 135 30.64 -19.55 -7.85
C ILE A 135 30.58 -20.63 -6.75
N ASP A 136 31.58 -20.60 -5.88
CA ASP A 136 31.71 -21.48 -4.73
C ASP A 136 30.73 -21.02 -3.63
N LEU A 137 30.16 -21.97 -2.87
CA LEU A 137 29.23 -21.72 -1.76
C LEU A 137 29.82 -20.73 -0.72
N HIS A 138 31.15 -20.58 -0.74
CA HIS A 138 31.93 -19.61 0.03
C HIS A 138 31.69 -18.14 -0.33
N ILE A 139 31.42 -17.78 -1.59
CA ILE A 139 31.11 -16.37 -1.94
C ILE A 139 29.73 -15.97 -1.39
N LEU A 140 28.75 -16.89 -1.41
CA LEU A 140 27.46 -16.68 -0.77
C LEU A 140 27.60 -16.50 0.75
N PHE A 141 28.49 -17.29 1.38
CA PHE A 141 28.81 -17.18 2.80
C PHE A 141 29.54 -15.86 3.14
N ILE A 142 30.47 -15.41 2.29
CA ILE A 142 31.16 -14.11 2.46
C ILE A 142 30.18 -12.94 2.30
N LEU A 143 29.21 -13.00 1.38
CA LEU A 143 28.15 -11.99 1.23
C LEU A 143 27.20 -11.96 2.45
N LEU A 144 26.90 -13.11 3.05
CA LEU A 144 26.10 -13.24 4.27
C LEU A 144 26.84 -12.75 5.53
N CYS A 145 28.17 -12.83 5.56
CA CYS A 145 29.02 -12.46 6.71
C CYS A 145 29.69 -11.07 6.59
N ASN A 146 29.44 -10.32 5.51
CA ASN A 146 30.05 -9.00 5.27
C ASN A 146 29.32 -7.90 6.08
N PRO A 147 30.00 -6.89 6.65
CA PRO A 147 29.36 -5.69 7.20
C PRO A 147 28.48 -4.90 6.20
N LEU A 148 28.47 -5.28 4.92
CA LEU A 148 27.57 -4.79 3.87
C LEU A 148 26.18 -5.47 3.85
N GLN A 149 25.84 -6.34 4.80
CA GLN A 149 24.49 -6.92 4.93
C GLN A 149 23.33 -5.91 4.85
N PRO A 150 23.45 -4.67 5.39
CA PRO A 150 22.43 -3.63 5.19
C PRO A 150 22.28 -3.18 3.73
N LEU A 151 23.38 -3.20 2.96
CA LEU A 151 23.39 -2.84 1.54
C LEU A 151 22.70 -3.93 0.69
N PHE A 152 22.80 -5.20 1.10
CA PHE A 152 22.08 -6.30 0.46
C PHE A 152 20.56 -6.25 0.75
N LEU A 153 20.16 -5.85 1.95
CA LEU A 153 18.75 -5.54 2.27
C LEU A 153 18.22 -4.34 1.48
N LEU A 154 19.07 -3.35 1.20
CA LEU A 154 18.74 -2.21 0.34
C LEU A 154 18.47 -2.63 -1.13
N LEU A 155 19.00 -3.77 -1.55
CA LEU A 155 18.89 -4.28 -2.91
C LEU A 155 17.66 -5.14 -3.16
N TRP A 156 17.00 -5.62 -2.10
CA TRP A 156 15.81 -6.46 -2.21
C TRP A 156 14.53 -5.67 -1.89
N ARG A 157 14.38 -4.48 -2.47
CA ARG A 157 13.12 -3.76 -2.39
C ARG A 157 12.08 -4.47 -3.24
N VAL A 158 11.09 -5.03 -2.56
CA VAL A 158 9.96 -5.67 -3.22
C VAL A 158 8.99 -4.56 -3.61
N PRO A 159 8.62 -4.40 -4.90
CA PRO A 159 7.54 -3.50 -5.29
C PRO A 159 6.23 -3.94 -4.61
N ILE A 160 5.17 -3.12 -4.71
CA ILE A 160 3.84 -3.59 -4.32
C ILE A 160 3.50 -4.81 -5.22
N PRO A 161 3.26 -6.01 -4.68
CA PRO A 161 2.83 -7.15 -5.47
C PRO A 161 1.48 -6.85 -6.12
N SER A 162 1.31 -7.23 -7.38
CA SER A 162 0.04 -7.02 -8.10
C SER A 162 -1.15 -7.68 -7.39
N GLY A 163 -0.93 -8.82 -6.71
CA GLY A 163 -1.94 -9.50 -5.88
C GLY A 163 -2.33 -8.77 -4.58
N GLN A 164 -1.68 -7.66 -4.27
CA GLN A 164 -2.01 -6.77 -3.14
C GLN A 164 -2.67 -5.46 -3.59
N VAL A 165 -3.00 -5.32 -4.88
CA VAL A 165 -3.75 -4.19 -5.42
C VAL A 165 -5.17 -4.63 -5.77
N TYR A 166 -6.13 -4.22 -4.95
CA TYR A 166 -7.52 -4.64 -5.03
C TYR A 166 -8.35 -3.56 -5.70
N ALA A 167 -8.26 -3.50 -7.03
CA ALA A 167 -9.03 -2.59 -7.87
C ALA A 167 -10.48 -3.10 -8.05
N ILE A 168 -11.42 -2.17 -8.15
CA ILE A 168 -12.82 -2.48 -8.46
C ILE A 168 -12.94 -2.99 -9.90
N ASN A 169 -13.86 -3.94 -10.12
CA ASN A 169 -14.06 -4.60 -11.41
C ASN A 169 -14.87 -3.72 -12.37
N ASP A 170 -14.21 -3.22 -13.41
CA ASP A 170 -14.74 -2.32 -14.44
C ASP A 170 -15.54 -3.03 -15.55
N ALA A 171 -15.54 -4.37 -15.57
CA ALA A 171 -16.28 -5.16 -16.54
C ALA A 171 -17.73 -5.47 -16.10
N LEU A 172 -18.10 -5.14 -14.86
CA LEU A 172 -19.42 -5.42 -14.28
C LEU A 172 -20.29 -4.15 -14.23
N SER A 173 -21.58 -4.31 -13.94
CA SER A 173 -22.43 -3.16 -13.58
C SER A 173 -21.97 -2.57 -12.24
N ALA A 174 -22.46 -1.38 -11.88
CA ALA A 174 -22.15 -0.76 -10.60
C ALA A 174 -22.47 -1.67 -9.41
N GLU A 175 -23.62 -2.33 -9.45
CA GLU A 175 -24.07 -3.27 -8.43
C GLU A 175 -23.20 -4.54 -8.42
N GLY A 176 -22.95 -5.11 -9.60
CA GLY A 176 -22.10 -6.30 -9.71
C GLY A 176 -20.66 -6.05 -9.25
N ALA A 177 -20.12 -4.87 -9.56
CA ALA A 177 -18.80 -4.46 -9.11
C ALA A 177 -18.74 -4.26 -7.58
N ALA A 178 -19.81 -3.71 -6.98
CA ALA A 178 -19.91 -3.57 -5.53
C ALA A 178 -19.99 -4.94 -4.82
N ASP A 179 -20.80 -5.87 -5.33
CA ASP A 179 -20.94 -7.22 -4.78
C ASP A 179 -19.63 -8.03 -4.89
N ASP A 180 -18.95 -7.91 -6.04
CA ASP A 180 -17.62 -8.51 -6.27
C ASP A 180 -16.59 -7.94 -5.29
N TYR A 181 -16.59 -6.61 -5.10
CA TYR A 181 -15.70 -5.95 -4.16
C TYR A 181 -15.97 -6.35 -2.71
N GLU A 182 -17.23 -6.41 -2.29
CA GLU A 182 -17.62 -6.88 -0.95
C GLU A 182 -17.16 -8.33 -0.72
N THR A 183 -17.32 -9.19 -1.72
CA THR A 183 -16.86 -10.59 -1.65
C THR A 183 -15.34 -10.67 -1.48
N CYS A 184 -14.60 -9.83 -2.22
CA CYS A 184 -13.16 -9.72 -2.06
C CYS A 184 -12.77 -9.27 -0.64
N LEU A 185 -13.43 -8.23 -0.09
CA LEU A 185 -13.18 -7.76 1.27
C LEU A 185 -13.47 -8.82 2.33
N LYS A 186 -14.55 -9.60 2.19
CA LYS A 186 -14.88 -10.73 3.07
C LYS A 186 -13.76 -11.79 3.07
N HIS A 187 -13.30 -12.17 1.88
CA HIS A 187 -12.20 -13.12 1.75
C HIS A 187 -10.89 -12.60 2.39
N LEU A 188 -10.62 -11.30 2.30
CA LEU A 188 -9.46 -10.67 2.93
C LEU A 188 -9.58 -10.55 4.46
N LEU A 189 -10.80 -10.46 5.00
CA LEU A 189 -11.05 -10.60 6.43
C LEU A 189 -10.74 -12.02 6.90
N ASP A 190 -11.23 -13.03 6.18
CA ASP A 190 -11.04 -14.44 6.54
C ASP A 190 -9.57 -14.85 6.54
N ASN A 191 -8.79 -14.29 5.60
CA ASN A 191 -7.34 -14.50 5.52
C ASN A 191 -6.51 -13.57 6.42
N GLY A 192 -7.15 -12.69 7.20
CA GLY A 192 -6.49 -11.81 8.16
C GLY A 192 -5.70 -10.63 7.55
N VAL A 193 -5.89 -10.34 6.26
CA VAL A 193 -5.33 -9.17 5.57
C VAL A 193 -6.03 -7.90 6.02
N ILE A 194 -7.36 -7.94 6.19
CA ILE A 194 -8.14 -6.84 6.78
C ILE A 194 -8.62 -7.30 8.16
N ARG A 195 -8.81 -6.38 9.09
CA ARG A 195 -9.36 -6.69 10.43
C ARG A 195 -10.72 -6.06 10.61
N LEU A 196 -11.55 -6.65 11.45
CA LEU A 196 -12.76 -6.00 11.91
C LEU A 196 -12.45 -4.98 13.01
N SER A 197 -13.12 -3.85 12.95
CA SER A 197 -13.18 -2.91 14.07
C SER A 197 -14.02 -3.52 15.19
N THR A 198 -13.45 -3.65 16.39
CA THR A 198 -14.21 -4.09 17.57
C THR A 198 -15.31 -3.10 17.98
N ALA A 199 -15.22 -1.85 17.53
CA ALA A 199 -16.19 -0.81 17.85
C ALA A 199 -17.39 -0.80 16.90
N THR A 200 -17.18 -1.08 15.61
CA THR A 200 -18.23 -0.92 14.60
C THR A 200 -18.64 -2.23 13.94
N GLY A 201 -17.84 -3.29 14.06
CA GLY A 201 -18.08 -4.56 13.38
C GLY A 201 -17.77 -4.54 11.87
N PHE A 202 -17.29 -3.43 11.33
CA PHE A 202 -16.95 -3.28 9.91
C PHE A 202 -15.45 -3.48 9.65
N PRO A 203 -15.05 -3.77 8.38
CA PRO A 203 -13.66 -3.74 7.96
C PRO A 203 -12.95 -2.47 8.40
N LYS A 204 -11.76 -2.63 8.96
CA LYS A 204 -10.89 -1.54 9.42
C LYS A 204 -9.59 -1.56 8.63
N PHE A 205 -9.35 -0.47 7.94
CA PHE A 205 -8.11 -0.18 7.22
C PHE A 205 -7.17 0.66 8.09
N ASP A 206 -5.89 0.67 7.73
CA ASP A 206 -4.85 1.37 8.48
C ASP A 206 -4.77 2.85 8.09
N LEU A 207 -5.07 3.17 6.83
CA LEU A 207 -5.20 4.51 6.27
C LEU A 207 -6.39 4.61 5.32
#